data_AF-A0A7X7MLH4-F1
#
_entry.id   AF-A0A7X7MLH4-F1
#
_cell.length_a   1.000
_cell.length_b   1.000
_cell.length_c   1.000
_cell.angle_alpha   90.00
_cell.angle_beta   90.00
_cell.angle_gamma   90.00
#
_symmetry.space_group_name_H-M   'P 1'
#
loop_
_entity.id
_entity.type
_entity.pdbx_description
1 polymer ?
#
loop_
_entity_poly.entity_id
_entity_poly.type
_entity_poly.pdbx_seq_one_letter_code
_entity_poly.pdbx_strand_id
1 'polypeptide(L)'
;MSTPASATMLIAGDLAPIRKFAPLMASDPLSVYGDLLPLLQDSALNIVNLECALSGTQSVVKSGTVFRARRSICPAWRRSRS
;
A
#
# COMPACT_ATOMS: atom_id res chain seq x y z
N MET A 1 -30.02 -24.59 -5.15
CA MET A 1 -29.69 -23.31 -4.47
C MET A 1 -28.26 -22.94 -4.87
N SER A 2 -28.06 -21.79 -5.53
CA SER A 2 -26.71 -21.33 -5.89
C SER A 2 -26.04 -20.74 -4.66
N THR A 3 -24.80 -21.13 -4.39
CA THR A 3 -23.96 -20.50 -3.37
C THR A 3 -23.71 -19.04 -3.79
N PRO A 4 -23.79 -18.06 -2.88
CA PRO A 4 -23.37 -16.70 -3.19
C PRO A 4 -21.89 -16.69 -3.55
N ALA A 5 -21.52 -16.01 -4.63
CA ALA A 5 -20.13 -15.85 -5.01
C ALA A 5 -19.39 -15.06 -3.92
N SER A 6 -18.23 -15.56 -3.49
CA SER A 6 -17.33 -14.91 -2.55
C SER A 6 -16.04 -14.56 -3.27
N ALA A 7 -15.47 -13.39 -2.95
CA ALA A 7 -14.23 -12.90 -3.54
C ALA A 7 -13.39 -12.18 -2.49
N THR A 8 -12.07 -12.32 -2.60
CA THR A 8 -11.10 -11.69 -1.69
C THR A 8 -10.56 -10.41 -2.34
N MET A 9 -10.58 -9.31 -1.59
CA MET A 9 -9.93 -8.04 -1.97
C MET A 9 -8.77 -7.75 -1.04
N LEU A 10 -7.63 -7.37 -1.60
CA LEU A 10 -6.45 -6.94 -0.84
C LEU A 10 -6.27 -5.43 -1.00
N ILE A 11 -6.07 -4.75 0.15
CA ILE A 11 -5.78 -3.31 0.20
C ILE A 11 -4.41 -3.13 0.84
N ALA A 12 -3.50 -2.51 0.09
CA ALA A 12 -2.15 -2.22 0.53
C ALA A 12 -1.90 -0.70 0.62
N GLY A 13 -1.05 -0.32 1.57
CA GLY A 13 -0.51 1.04 1.66
C GLY A 13 0.52 1.31 0.57
N ASP A 14 1.38 2.30 0.81
CA ASP A 14 2.32 2.77 -0.19
C ASP A 14 3.40 1.72 -0.51
N LEU A 15 3.46 1.31 -1.78
CA LEU A 15 4.54 0.48 -2.29
C LEU A 15 5.63 1.38 -2.88
N ALA A 16 6.54 1.85 -2.03
CA ALA A 16 7.67 2.67 -2.43
C ALA A 16 8.97 1.85 -2.40
N PRO A 17 9.55 1.45 -3.55
CA PRO A 17 10.85 0.78 -3.60
C PRO A 17 11.96 1.79 -3.31
N ILE A 18 12.05 2.25 -2.07
CA ILE A 18 13.05 3.22 -1.64
C ILE A 18 14.32 2.53 -1.15
N ARG A 19 15.47 3.15 -1.41
CA ARG A 19 16.80 2.74 -0.90
C ARG A 19 17.15 1.29 -1.28
N LYS A 20 17.19 0.38 -0.30
CA LYS A 20 17.69 -0.99 -0.47
C LYS A 20 16.82 -1.85 -1.39
N PHE A 21 15.55 -1.47 -1.59
CA PHE A 21 14.63 -2.20 -2.45
C PHE A 21 14.66 -1.76 -3.91
N ALA A 22 15.28 -0.61 -4.24
CA ALA A 22 15.33 -0.11 -5.61
C ALA A 22 16.11 -1.04 -6.56
N PRO A 23 17.32 -1.55 -6.20
CA PRO A 23 18.01 -2.52 -7.06
C PRO A 23 17.22 -3.81 -7.22
N LEU A 24 16.61 -4.30 -6.13
CA LEU A 24 15.85 -5.54 -6.13
C LEU A 24 14.58 -5.42 -6.98
N MET A 25 13.86 -4.30 -6.90
CA MET A 25 12.72 -4.03 -7.78
C MET A 25 13.11 -3.92 -9.26
N ALA A 26 14.31 -3.43 -9.56
CA ALA A 26 14.78 -3.29 -10.94
C ALA A 26 15.20 -4.63 -11.54
N SER A 27 15.78 -5.54 -10.75
CA SER A 27 16.27 -6.83 -11.24
C SER A 27 15.25 -7.96 -11.14
N ASP A 28 14.48 -8.00 -10.05
CA ASP A 28 13.52 -9.07 -9.74
C ASP A 28 12.34 -8.51 -8.92
N PRO A 29 11.39 -7.84 -9.59
CA PRO A 29 10.31 -7.10 -8.92
C PRO A 29 9.37 -7.99 -8.10
N LEU A 30 9.25 -9.28 -8.45
CA LEU A 30 8.33 -10.18 -7.76
C LEU A 30 8.91 -10.69 -6.43
N SER A 31 10.22 -10.84 -6.30
CA SER A 31 10.83 -11.28 -5.03
C SER A 31 10.72 -10.25 -3.90
N VAL A 32 10.44 -8.98 -4.21
CA VAL A 32 10.11 -7.95 -3.20
C VAL A 32 8.97 -8.39 -2.29
N TYR A 33 8.00 -9.12 -2.85
CA TYR A 33 6.79 -9.50 -2.14
C TYR A 33 6.98 -10.77 -1.31
N GLY A 34 7.99 -11.60 -1.58
CA GLY A 34 8.26 -12.83 -0.86
C GLY A 34 7.00 -13.66 -0.59
N ASP A 35 6.75 -13.97 0.68
CA ASP A 35 5.59 -14.75 1.14
C ASP A 35 4.23 -14.06 0.91
N LEU A 36 4.22 -12.76 0.59
CA LEU A 36 3.00 -12.03 0.24
C LEU A 36 2.57 -12.26 -1.22
N LEU A 37 3.50 -12.70 -2.09
CA LEU A 37 3.22 -12.87 -3.51
C LEU A 37 2.04 -13.82 -3.79
N PRO A 38 1.92 -14.99 -3.12
CA PRO A 38 0.77 -15.87 -3.30
C PRO A 38 -0.56 -15.22 -2.89
N LEU A 39 -0.57 -14.39 -1.84
CA LEU A 39 -1.79 -13.71 -1.37
C LEU A 39 -2.25 -12.63 -2.36
N LEU A 40 -1.31 -11.90 -2.96
CA LEU A 40 -1.61 -10.93 -4.02
C LEU A 40 -2.20 -11.63 -5.25
N GLN A 41 -1.65 -12.80 -5.61
CA GLN A 41 -2.07 -13.57 -6.78
C GLN A 41 -3.41 -14.29 -6.60
N ASP A 42 -3.74 -14.73 -5.39
CA ASP A 42 -4.98 -15.44 -5.08
C ASP A 42 -6.18 -14.50 -4.90
N SER A 43 -5.93 -13.21 -4.63
CA SER A 43 -7.00 -12.22 -4.51
C SER A 43 -7.67 -11.91 -5.85
N ALA A 44 -8.98 -11.64 -5.81
CA ALA A 44 -9.75 -11.25 -6.98
C ALA A 44 -9.51 -9.80 -7.40
N LEU A 45 -9.12 -8.93 -6.45
CA LEU A 45 -8.78 -7.53 -6.68
C LEU A 45 -7.73 -7.04 -5.69
N ASN A 46 -6.69 -6.39 -6.22
CA ASN A 46 -5.66 -5.69 -5.44
C ASN A 46 -5.81 -4.18 -5.62
N ILE A 47 -5.87 -3.43 -4.52
CA ILE A 47 -5.85 -1.95 -4.49
C ILE A 47 -4.60 -1.51 -3.72
N VAL A 48 -3.78 -0.67 -4.33
CA VAL A 48 -2.54 -0.17 -3.74
C VAL A 48 -2.48 1.35 -3.79
N ASN A 49 -2.03 1.98 -2.69
CA ASN A 49 -1.73 3.40 -2.68
C ASN A 49 -0.42 3.67 -3.45
N LEU A 50 -0.45 4.63 -4.37
CA LEU A 50 0.72 5.05 -5.17
C LEU A 50 1.09 6.49 -4.82
N GLU A 51 1.25 6.80 -3.53
CA GLU A 51 1.56 8.17 -3.11
C GLU A 51 3.01 8.57 -3.38
N CYS A 52 3.91 7.60 -3.46
CA CYS A 52 5.27 7.69 -4.01
C CYS A 52 5.34 7.18 -5.46
N ALA A 53 4.67 7.86 -6.40
CA ALA A 53 4.81 7.53 -7.82
C ALA A 53 6.29 7.63 -8.26
N LEU A 54 6.79 6.59 -8.94
CA LEU A 54 8.12 6.59 -9.55
C LEU A 54 8.19 7.70 -10.60
N SER A 55 8.88 8.79 -10.28
CA SER A 55 9.13 9.88 -11.22
C SER A 55 10.52 9.70 -11.84
N GLY A 56 10.58 9.59 -13.18
CA GLY A 56 11.81 9.23 -13.89
C GLY A 56 13.04 10.08 -13.54
N THR A 57 13.04 11.37 -13.84
CA THR A 57 14.23 12.25 -13.71
C THR A 57 14.03 13.46 -12.80
N GLN A 58 12.81 13.68 -12.29
CA GLN A 58 12.47 14.87 -11.49
C GLN A 58 11.68 14.45 -10.27
N SER A 59 12.06 14.93 -9.09
CA SER A 59 11.26 14.75 -7.88
C SER A 59 9.88 15.39 -8.06
N VAL A 60 8.81 14.60 -8.03
CA VAL A 60 7.45 15.14 -7.96
C VAL A 60 7.17 15.50 -6.51
N VAL A 61 7.11 16.80 -6.20
CA VAL A 61 6.66 17.27 -4.90
C VAL A 61 5.14 17.10 -4.85
N LYS A 62 4.68 16.02 -4.22
CA LYS A 62 3.25 15.81 -3.95
C LYS A 62 2.81 16.71 -2.79
N SER A 63 2.40 17.93 -3.08
CA SER A 63 1.75 18.83 -2.13
C SER A 63 0.23 18.61 -2.17
N GLY A 64 -0.27 17.70 -1.34
CA GLY A 64 -1.71 17.48 -1.14
C GLY A 64 -2.18 18.06 0.19
N THR A 65 -3.49 18.32 0.32
CA THR A 65 -4.10 18.74 1.59
C THR A 65 -3.86 17.69 2.66
N VAL A 66 -3.19 18.06 3.76
CA VAL A 66 -3.02 17.19 4.93
C VAL A 66 -4.33 17.18 5.71
N PHE A 67 -5.18 16.19 5.42
CA PHE A 67 -6.39 15.97 6.22
C PHE A 67 -5.99 15.39 7.58
N ARG A 68 -6.00 16.25 8.63
CA ARG A 68 -5.95 15.74 10.01
C ARG A 68 -7.30 15.13 10.36
N ALA A 69 -7.29 13.86 10.78
CA ALA A 69 -8.46 13.26 11.41
C ALA A 69 -8.89 14.12 12.62
N ARG A 70 -10.12 14.62 12.61
CA ARG A 70 -10.73 15.22 13.80
C ARG A 70 -10.94 14.13 14.84
N ARG A 71 -10.69 14.48 16.10
CA ARG A 71 -10.77 13.58 17.26
C ARG A 71 -12.13 12.89 17.42
N SER A 72 -13.20 13.45 16.85
CA SER A 72 -14.55 12.88 16.84
C SER A 72 -14.76 11.73 15.84
N ILE A 73 -13.85 11.54 14.87
CA ILE A 73 -14.00 10.56 13.78
C ILE A 73 -13.32 9.23 14.12
N CYS A 74 -12.27 9.24 14.96
CA CYS A 74 -11.52 8.04 15.35
C CYS A 74 -11.08 8.11 16.83
N PRO A 75 -11.92 7.65 17.78
CA PRO A 75 -11.64 7.76 19.22
C PRO A 75 -10.42 6.96 19.71
N ALA A 76 -9.95 5.99 18.91
CA ALA A 76 -8.92 5.03 19.29
C ALA A 76 -7.48 5.59 19.33
N TRP A 77 -7.23 6.80 18.84
CA TRP A 77 -5.91 7.44 18.89
C TRP A 77 -5.64 8.09 20.26
N ARG A 78 -5.61 7.28 21.32
CA ARG A 78 -5.07 7.68 22.63
C ARG A 78 -3.58 7.30 22.63
N ARG A 79 -2.68 8.27 22.38
CA ARG A 79 -1.25 8.04 22.64
C ARG A 79 -1.06 7.86 24.14
N SER A 80 -0.67 6.68 24.60
CA SER A 80 0.09 6.56 25.84
C SER A 80 1.47 7.16 25.55
N ARG A 81 1.67 8.40 25.95
CA ARG A 81 3.00 8.95 26.19
C ARG A 81 3.01 9.32 27.67
N SER A 82 3.62 8.45 28.46
CA SER A 82 4.28 8.83 29.71
C SER A 82 5.58 9.54 29.36
#